data_AF-A0A452Y8J8-F1
#
_entry.id   AF-A0A452Y8J8-F1
#
_cell.length_a   1.000
_cell.length_b   1.000
_cell.length_c   1.000
_cell.angle_alpha   90.00
_cell.angle_beta   90.00
_cell.angle_gamma   90.00
#
_symmetry.space_group_name_H-M   'P 1'
#
loop_
_entity.id
_entity.type
_entity.pdbx_description
1 polymer ?
#
loop_
_entity_poly.entity_id
_entity_poly.type
_entity_poly.pdbx_seq_one_letter_code
_entity_poly.pdbx_strand_id
1 'polypeptide(L)'
;MGGRVDHEYSYLFKMVLIGDSGVGKSNILSRFTRNHFSLDSKSTIGVEFATKSLQVRILSPRISAISNRKMFDTRACVFCMASDR
;
A
#
# COMPACT_ATOMS: atom_id res chain seq x y z
N MET A 1 17.16 -25.36 -0.15
CA MET A 1 16.89 -24.22 0.77
C MET A 1 15.91 -23.27 0.09
N GLY A 2 14.62 -23.39 0.37
CA GLY A 2 13.58 -22.46 -0.12
C GLY A 2 12.78 -22.00 1.08
N GLY A 3 13.09 -20.81 1.58
CA GLY A 3 12.61 -20.29 2.87
C GLY A 3 11.10 -20.08 2.91
N ARG A 4 10.52 -20.50 4.03
CA ARG A 4 9.14 -20.26 4.46
C ARG A 4 8.91 -18.74 4.61
N VAL A 5 7.92 -18.18 3.90
CA VAL A 5 7.35 -16.86 4.21
C VAL A 5 5.83 -16.94 4.03
N ASP A 6 5.20 -17.81 4.81
CA ASP A 6 3.75 -17.77 5.03
C ASP A 6 3.61 -17.55 6.55
N HIS A 7 2.81 -16.56 6.98
CA HIS A 7 2.54 -16.12 8.36
C HIS A 7 3.20 -14.83 8.90
N GLU A 8 3.79 -13.94 8.09
CA GLU A 8 4.20 -12.61 8.61
C GLU A 8 3.06 -11.57 8.61
N TYR A 9 2.03 -11.77 7.78
CA TYR A 9 0.90 -10.84 7.63
C TYR A 9 -0.42 -11.61 7.50
N SER A 10 -1.49 -11.02 8.04
CA SER A 10 -2.85 -11.56 7.99
C SER A 10 -3.52 -11.37 6.63
N TYR A 11 -3.17 -10.30 5.91
CA TYR A 11 -3.74 -9.95 4.62
C TYR A 11 -2.70 -9.35 3.67
N LEU A 12 -2.80 -9.67 2.38
CA LEU A 12 -2.00 -9.08 1.31
C LEU A 12 -2.93 -8.41 0.29
N PHE A 13 -2.78 -7.10 0.10
CA PHE A 13 -3.49 -6.34 -0.92
C PHE A 13 -2.56 -5.99 -2.07
N LYS A 14 -2.99 -6.25 -3.30
CA LYS A 14 -2.34 -5.78 -4.52
C LYS A 14 -3.20 -4.67 -5.13
N MET A 15 -2.64 -3.48 -5.26
CA MET A 15 -3.31 -2.30 -5.81
C MET A 15 -2.55 -1.83 -7.05
N VAL A 16 -3.27 -1.43 -8.10
CA VAL A 16 -2.70 -0.85 -9.31
C VAL A 16 -3.25 0.54 -9.49
N LEU A 17 -2.37 1.55 -9.60
CA LEU A 17 -2.74 2.93 -9.88
C LEU A 17 -2.75 3.14 -11.40
N ILE A 18 -3.91 3.53 -11.92
CA ILE A 18 -4.17 3.79 -13.34
C ILE A 18 -4.69 5.22 -13.48
N GLY A 19 -4.27 5.92 -14.54
CA GLY A 19 -4.69 7.28 -14.87
C GLY A 19 -3.72 7.93 -15.84
N ASP A 20 -4.06 9.11 -16.36
CA ASP A 20 -3.24 9.84 -17.34
C ASP A 20 -1.87 10.24 -16.78
N SER A 21 -0.92 10.54 -17.67
CA SER A 21 0.37 11.10 -17.25
C SER A 21 0.16 12.43 -16.52
N GLY A 22 0.99 12.71 -15.52
CA GLY A 22 0.95 13.97 -14.77
C GLY A 22 -0.15 14.12 -13.71
N VAL A 23 -1.11 13.19 -13.55
CA VAL A 23 -2.17 13.29 -12.52
C VAL A 23 -1.67 13.06 -11.07
N GLY A 24 -0.38 12.80 -10.88
CA GLY A 24 0.22 12.66 -9.54
C GLY A 24 0.21 11.25 -8.94
N LYS A 25 0.06 10.18 -9.75
CA LYS A 25 0.08 8.78 -9.27
C LYS A 25 1.32 8.44 -8.44
N SER A 26 2.52 8.80 -8.91
CA SER A 26 3.78 8.61 -8.17
C SER A 26 3.85 9.44 -6.89
N ASN A 27 3.18 10.58 -6.84
CA ASN A 27 3.14 11.43 -5.64
C ASN A 27 2.27 10.80 -4.55
N ILE A 28 1.12 10.23 -4.94
CA ILE A 28 0.27 9.42 -4.05
C ILE A 28 1.04 8.19 -3.56
N LEU A 29 1.73 7.47 -4.45
CA LEU A 29 2.56 6.32 -4.09
C LEU A 29 3.65 6.68 -3.07
N SER A 30 4.36 7.78 -3.31
CA SER A 30 5.41 8.30 -2.41
C SER A 30 4.84 8.77 -1.08
N ARG A 31 3.66 9.40 -1.07
CA ARG A 31 2.99 9.80 0.16
C ARG A 31 2.52 8.58 0.95
N PHE A 32 1.97 7.59 0.27
CA PHE A 32 1.54 6.35 0.91
C PHE A 32 2.72 5.63 1.56
N THR A 33 3.84 5.46 0.85
CA THR A 33 4.98 4.64 1.32
C THR A 33 5.95 5.38 2.23
N ARG A 34 6.35 6.61 1.89
CA ARG A 34 7.39 7.38 2.59
C ARG A 34 6.87 8.61 3.32
N ASN A 35 5.56 8.87 3.26
CA ASN A 35 4.94 10.10 3.76
C ASN A 35 5.52 11.38 3.13
N HIS A 36 6.14 11.26 1.94
CA HIS A 36 6.78 12.35 1.22
C HIS A 36 5.90 12.84 0.06
N PHE A 37 5.92 14.14 -0.20
CA PHE A 37 5.22 14.76 -1.32
C PHE A 37 6.15 15.75 -2.00
N SER A 38 6.34 15.60 -3.31
CA SER A 38 7.14 16.51 -4.13
C SER A 38 6.22 17.32 -5.03
N LEU A 39 6.34 18.64 -5.01
CA LEU A 39 5.67 19.52 -5.98
C LEU A 39 6.29 19.40 -7.38
N ASP A 40 7.58 19.09 -7.44
CA ASP A 40 8.35 18.95 -8.68
C ASP A 40 8.40 17.49 -9.16
N SER A 41 7.24 16.82 -9.19
CA SER A 41 7.16 15.40 -9.56
C SER A 41 7.35 15.24 -11.07
N LYS A 42 8.46 14.60 -11.46
CA LYS A 42 8.75 14.22 -12.86
C LYS A 42 7.81 13.12 -13.35
N SER A 43 7.68 12.98 -14.67
CA SER A 43 6.99 11.84 -15.26
C SER A 43 7.64 10.53 -14.81
N THR A 44 6.80 9.55 -14.52
CA THR A 44 7.24 8.21 -14.15
C THR A 44 7.76 7.52 -15.40
N ILE A 45 8.93 6.89 -15.36
CA ILE A 45 9.45 6.10 -16.48
C ILE A 45 9.18 4.62 -16.17
N GLY A 46 8.25 3.99 -16.90
CA GLY A 46 7.92 2.56 -16.77
C GLY A 46 6.97 2.21 -15.63
N VAL A 47 7.39 1.35 -14.70
CA VAL A 47 6.54 0.89 -13.57
C VAL A 47 7.24 1.19 -12.26
N GLU A 48 6.54 1.86 -11.35
CA GLU A 48 6.99 2.04 -9.97
C GLU A 48 6.32 1.00 -9.05
N PHE A 49 7.15 0.31 -8.27
CA PHE A 49 6.72 -0.66 -7.28
C PHE A 49 7.00 -0.13 -5.87
N ALA A 50 5.98 -0.16 -5.01
CA ALA A 50 6.17 0.14 -3.61
C ALA A 50 5.33 -0.78 -2.72
N THR A 51 5.87 -1.14 -1.56
CA THR A 51 5.19 -2.00 -0.59
C THR A 51 5.24 -1.37 0.79
N LYS A 52 4.12 -1.41 1.50
CA LYS A 52 4.00 -0.91 2.87
C LYS A 52 3.22 -1.88 3.74
N SER A 53 3.78 -2.23 4.90
CA SER A 53 3.06 -2.95 5.94
C SER A 53 2.26 -1.96 6.77
N LEU A 54 1.00 -2.30 7.03
CA LEU A 54 0.00 -1.51 7.73
C LEU A 54 -0.61 -2.36 8.84
N GLN A 55 -0.65 -1.84 10.05
CA GLN A 55 -1.45 -2.43 11.11
C GLN A 55 -2.86 -1.84 11.06
N VAL A 56 -3.82 -2.67 10.67
CA VAL A 56 -5.23 -2.27 10.58
C VAL A 56 -5.98 -2.79 11.81
N ARG A 57 -6.69 -1.88 12.46
CA ARG A 57 -7.62 -2.20 13.55
C ARG A 57 -9.03 -2.21 13.01
N ILE A 58 -9.63 -3.40 12.92
CA ILE A 58 -11.05 -3.52 12.63
C ILE A 58 -11.80 -3.35 13.94
N LEU A 59 -12.44 -2.19 14.11
CA LEU A 59 -13.34 -1.94 15.24
C LEU A 59 -14.63 -2.73 14.99
N SER A 60 -14.74 -3.90 15.61
CA SER A 60 -15.98 -4.66 15.63
C SER A 60 -17.06 -3.85 16.35
N PRO A 61 -18.22 -3.55 15.74
CA PRO A 61 -19.27 -2.72 16.36
C PRO A 61 -20.05 -3.42 17.48
N ARG A 62 -19.65 -4.62 17.93
CA ARG A 62 -20.33 -5.31 19.04
C ARG A 62 -19.87 -4.76 20.38
N ILE A 63 -20.81 -4.10 21.06
CA ILE A 63 -20.74 -3.44 22.38
C ILE A 63 -20.33 -4.38 23.54
N SER A 64 -19.95 -5.65 23.32
CA SER A 64 -19.70 -6.62 24.40
C SER A 64 -18.34 -7.35 24.38
N ALA A 65 -17.33 -6.91 23.62
CA ALA A 65 -16.05 -7.63 23.56
C ALA A 65 -14.89 -6.83 24.15
N ILE A 66 -14.72 -6.90 25.47
CA ILE A 66 -13.49 -6.44 26.16
C ILE A 66 -12.30 -7.41 25.90
N SER A 67 -12.51 -8.60 25.32
CA SER A 67 -11.51 -9.66 25.41
C SER A 67 -10.67 -9.99 24.18
N ASN A 68 -10.76 -9.33 23.02
CA ASN A 68 -9.80 -9.59 21.93
C ASN A 68 -9.71 -8.43 20.93
N ARG A 69 -8.82 -7.46 21.18
CA ARG A 69 -8.37 -6.51 20.15
C ARG A 69 -7.52 -7.28 19.12
N LYS A 70 -8.13 -7.85 18.09
CA LYS A 70 -7.36 -8.40 16.95
C LYS A 70 -6.80 -7.25 16.13
N MET A 71 -5.49 -7.03 16.26
CA MET A 71 -4.73 -6.16 15.37
C MET A 71 -4.24 -7.03 14.20
N PHE A 72 -4.60 -6.65 12.97
CA PHE A 72 -4.22 -7.41 11.78
C PHE A 72 -3.05 -6.69 11.09
N ASP A 73 -1.93 -7.39 10.93
CA ASP A 73 -0.85 -6.90 10.08
C ASP A 73 -1.22 -7.17 8.62
N THR A 74 -1.20 -6.13 7.81
CA THR A 74 -1.63 -6.16 6.41
C THR A 74 -0.54 -5.57 5.55
N ARG A 75 -0.11 -6.31 4.53
CA ARG A 75 0.86 -5.81 3.56
C ARG A 75 0.13 -5.29 2.32
N ALA A 76 0.34 -4.03 1.99
CA ALA A 76 -0.20 -3.41 0.78
C ALA A 76 0.94 -3.23 -0.23
N CYS A 77 0.74 -3.80 -1.42
CA CYS A 77 1.65 -3.73 -2.54
C CYS A 77 0.99 -2.88 -3.63
N VAL A 78 1.63 -1.78 -4.01
CA VAL A 78 1.09 -0.79 -4.95
C VAL A 78 1.99 -0.71 -6.17
N PHE A 79 1.38 -0.91 -7.35
CA PHE A 79 2.01 -0.79 -8.65
C PHE A 79 1.48 0.48 -9.32
N CYS A 80 2.36 1.39 -9.70
CA CYS A 80 2.02 2.52 -10.52
C CYS A 80 2.47 2.25 -11.94
N MET A 81 1.52 2.18 -12.89
CA MET A 81 1.88 2.13 -14.30
C MET A 81 2.05 3.57 -14.80
N ALA A 82 3.23 3.89 -15.31
CA ALA A 82 3.42 5.10 -16.08
C ALA A 82 2.72 4.93 -17.43
N SER A 83 1.64 5.67 -17.64
CA SER A 83 1.17 5.96 -19.00
C SER A 83 2.02 7.09 -19.56
N ASP A 84 3.30 6.84 -19.82
CA ASP A 84 4.02 7.63 -20.81
C ASP A 84 3.92 6.86 -22.13
N ARG A 85 3.41 7.54 -23.16
CA ARG A 85 3.30 6.99 -24.53
C ARG A 85 4.66 6.56 -25.05
#